data_AF-A0A951QF55-F1
#
_entry.id   AF-A0A951QF55-F1
#
_cell.length_a   1.000
_cell.length_b   1.000
_cell.length_c   1.000
_cell.angle_alpha   90.00
_cell.angle_beta   90.00
_cell.angle_gamma   90.00
#
_symmetry.space_group_name_H-M   'P 1'
#
loop_
_entity.id
_entity.type
_entity.pdbx_description
1 polymer ?
#
loop_
_entity_poly.entity_id
_entity_poly.type
_entity_poly.pdbx_seq_one_letter_code
_entity_poly.pdbx_strand_id
1 'polypeptide(L)'
;MRRRRQPRAIWQQTRQRIWQRDKGRCQGPYCYGKPAQSLLLYKAHIDHVLELSHRGTNADSNLRTLCRRCHVLRARKSHQGMISKALHDGIIPPNWRSLVWE
;
A
#
# COMPACT_ATOMS: atom_id res chain seq x y z
N MET A 1 4.53 -0.61 24.58
CA MET A 1 3.18 -0.96 24.06
C MET A 1 3.25 -1.30 22.58
N ARG A 2 2.82 -2.50 22.15
CA ARG A 2 2.65 -2.81 20.72
C ARG A 2 1.52 -1.94 20.15
N ARG A 3 1.82 -1.14 19.12
CA ARG A 3 0.81 -0.32 18.45
C ARG A 3 -0.18 -1.26 17.74
N ARG A 4 -1.47 -1.09 18.05
CA ARG A 4 -2.54 -1.96 17.54
C ARG A 4 -3.09 -1.42 16.22
N ARG A 5 -3.57 -2.34 15.38
CA ARG A 5 -4.40 -1.96 14.22
C ARG A 5 -5.67 -1.27 14.73
N GLN A 6 -6.15 -0.31 13.95
CA GLN A 6 -7.43 0.34 14.27
C GLN A 6 -8.59 -0.66 14.15
N PRO A 7 -9.66 -0.51 14.94
CA PRO A 7 -10.91 -1.22 14.72
C PRO A 7 -11.41 -1.05 13.28
N ARG A 8 -12.10 -2.06 12.75
CA ARG A 8 -12.51 -2.11 11.33
C ARG A 8 -13.28 -0.86 10.87
N ALA A 9 -14.22 -0.37 11.69
CA ALA A 9 -15.01 0.82 11.36
C ALA A 9 -14.13 2.09 11.22
N ILE A 10 -13.21 2.29 12.18
CA ILE A 10 -12.25 3.41 12.16
C ILE A 10 -11.29 3.25 10.97
N TRP A 11 -10.87 2.02 10.67
CA TRP A 11 -10.00 1.75 9.53
C TRP A 11 -10.69 2.08 8.20
N GLN A 12 -11.97 1.78 8.03
CA GLN A 12 -12.71 2.13 6.80
C GLN A 12 -12.74 3.66 6.58
N GLN A 13 -13.01 4.43 7.62
CA GLN A 13 -12.96 5.90 7.55
C GLN A 13 -11.54 6.40 7.24
N THR A 14 -10.53 5.83 7.90
CA THR A 14 -9.12 6.12 7.64
C THR A 14 -8.76 5.83 6.18
N ARG A 15 -9.24 4.70 5.62
CA ARG A 15 -8.97 4.35 4.22
C ARG A 15 -9.53 5.39 3.26
N GLN A 16 -10.77 5.80 3.46
CA GLN A 16 -11.41 6.81 2.62
C GLN A 16 -10.66 8.16 2.71
N ARG A 17 -10.32 8.59 3.93
CA ARG A 17 -9.63 9.85 4.18
C ARG A 17 -8.23 9.90 3.53
N ILE A 18 -7.42 8.85 3.68
CA ILE A 18 -6.10 8.77 3.06
C ILE A 18 -6.19 8.71 1.54
N TRP A 19 -7.15 7.95 1.00
CA TRP A 19 -7.39 7.89 -0.44
C TRP A 19 -7.80 9.26 -1.01
N GLN A 20 -8.66 10.00 -0.31
CA GLN A 20 -9.06 11.36 -0.70
C GLN A 20 -7.87 12.33 -0.67
N ARG A 21 -7.06 12.29 0.40
CA ARG A 21 -5.81 13.08 0.51
C ARG A 21 -4.88 12.84 -0.68
N ASP A 22 -4.71 11.57 -1.04
CA ASP A 22 -3.83 11.16 -2.15
C ASP A 22 -4.49 11.37 -3.53
N LYS A 23 -5.71 11.92 -3.57
CA LYS A 23 -6.53 12.16 -4.77
C LYS A 23 -6.75 10.89 -5.59
N GLY A 24 -6.88 9.74 -4.92
CA GLY A 24 -6.99 8.44 -5.56
C GLY A 24 -5.79 8.07 -6.44
N ARG A 25 -4.59 8.54 -6.09
CA ARG A 25 -3.34 8.20 -6.79
C ARG A 25 -2.50 7.26 -5.94
N CYS A 26 -1.92 6.26 -6.60
CA CYS A 26 -0.88 5.45 -5.99
C CYS A 26 0.35 6.33 -5.71
N GLN A 27 0.86 6.29 -4.48
CA GLN A 27 2.06 7.01 -4.02
C GLN A 27 3.34 6.16 -4.19
N GLY A 28 3.26 5.01 -4.85
CA GLY A 28 4.40 4.13 -5.12
C GLY A 28 5.19 4.54 -6.36
N PRO A 29 6.45 4.10 -6.47
CA PRO A 29 7.39 4.58 -7.49
C PRO A 29 6.96 4.23 -8.93
N TYR A 30 6.25 3.11 -9.12
CA TYR A 30 5.81 2.65 -10.44
C TYR A 30 4.54 3.32 -10.96
N CYS A 31 3.98 4.28 -10.22
CA CYS A 31 2.74 4.97 -10.58
C CYS A 31 2.85 6.49 -10.45
N TYR A 32 4.07 7.02 -10.33
CA TYR A 32 4.30 8.46 -10.31
C TYR A 32 3.71 9.12 -11.58
N GLY A 33 3.13 10.31 -11.42
CA GLY A 33 2.53 11.08 -12.52
C GLY A 33 1.19 10.56 -13.05
N LYS A 34 0.62 9.48 -12.49
CA LYS A 34 -0.73 9.04 -12.88
C LYS A 34 -1.78 10.09 -12.52
N PRO A 35 -2.83 10.27 -13.36
CA PRO A 35 -3.87 11.25 -13.10
C PRO A 35 -4.61 10.95 -11.80
N ALA A 36 -5.25 11.98 -11.24
CA ALA A 36 -6.12 11.81 -10.08
C ALA A 36 -7.23 10.80 -10.40
N GLN A 37 -7.69 10.09 -9.36
CA GLN A 37 -8.71 9.04 -9.44
C GLN A 37 -8.34 7.83 -10.32
N SER A 38 -7.08 7.69 -10.75
CA SER A 38 -6.60 6.52 -11.50
C SER A 38 -6.64 5.21 -10.71
N LEU A 39 -6.71 5.27 -9.37
CA LEU A 39 -6.87 4.13 -8.50
C LEU A 39 -8.17 4.23 -7.69
N LEU A 40 -9.11 3.32 -7.94
CA LEU A 40 -10.38 3.24 -7.23
C LEU A 40 -10.19 2.85 -5.76
N LEU A 41 -10.97 3.43 -4.85
CA LEU A 41 -10.85 3.18 -3.40
C LEU A 41 -10.92 1.69 -3.01
N TYR A 42 -11.79 0.91 -3.66
CA TYR A 42 -11.90 -0.52 -3.37
C TYR A 42 -10.72 -1.35 -3.90
N LYS A 43 -9.97 -0.83 -4.88
CA LYS A 43 -8.72 -1.42 -5.40
C LYS A 43 -7.48 -0.90 -4.68
N ALA A 44 -7.61 0.16 -3.88
CA ALA A 44 -6.52 0.79 -3.17
C ALA A 44 -6.13 0.05 -1.88
N HIS A 45 -4.83 -0.13 -1.69
CA HIS A 45 -4.24 -0.56 -0.44
C HIS A 45 -3.79 0.67 0.34
N ILE A 46 -4.22 0.79 1.60
CA ILE A 46 -3.74 1.85 2.48
C ILE A 46 -2.68 1.22 3.37
N ASP A 47 -1.46 1.66 3.14
CA ASP A 47 -0.23 1.00 3.57
C ASP A 47 0.52 1.90 4.55
N HIS A 48 1.11 1.29 5.57
CA HIS A 48 1.95 1.97 6.53
C HIS A 48 3.37 2.14 5.95
N VAL A 49 3.86 3.38 5.83
CA VAL A 49 5.23 3.67 5.37
C VAL A 49 6.23 2.97 6.28
N LEU A 50 6.15 3.21 7.59
CA LEU A 50 6.76 2.37 8.61
C LEU A 50 5.70 1.42 9.16
N GLU A 51 5.98 0.12 9.14
CA GLU A 51 5.10 -0.91 9.71
C GLU A 51 4.83 -0.66 11.20
N LEU A 52 3.64 -1.01 11.68
CA LEU A 52 3.29 -0.92 13.12
C LEU A 52 4.25 -1.74 14.00
N SER A 53 4.77 -2.86 13.48
CA SER A 53 5.79 -3.69 14.15
C SER A 53 7.16 -3.02 14.24
N HIS A 54 7.42 -2.01 13.40
CA HIS A 54 8.67 -1.27 13.30
C HIS A 54 8.47 0.21 13.66
N ARG A 55 7.77 0.46 14.78
CA ARG A 55 7.50 1.80 15.35
C ARG A 55 6.59 2.71 14.51
N GLY A 56 6.01 2.20 13.43
CA GLY A 56 5.01 2.89 12.62
C GLY A 56 3.76 3.29 13.40
N THR A 57 3.03 4.27 12.87
CA THR A 57 1.84 4.86 13.51
C THR A 57 0.63 4.82 12.59
N ASN A 58 -0.59 4.99 13.13
CA ASN A 58 -1.79 5.17 12.31
C ASN A 58 -2.03 6.65 11.93
N ALA A 59 -1.06 7.53 12.18
CA ALA A 59 -1.13 8.92 11.76
C ALA A 59 -1.05 9.01 10.24
N ASP A 60 -1.70 10.03 9.69
CA ASP A 60 -1.80 10.24 8.24
C ASP A 60 -0.44 10.29 7.57
N SER A 61 0.53 10.97 8.19
CA SER A 61 1.90 11.07 7.68
C SER A 61 2.60 9.72 7.50
N ASN A 62 2.16 8.67 8.20
CA ASN A 62 2.70 7.32 8.08
C ASN A 62 1.82 6.40 7.21
N LEU A 63 0.73 6.90 6.62
CA LEU A 63 -0.17 6.14 5.75
C LEU A 63 -0.10 6.66 4.32
N ARG A 64 -0.26 5.76 3.35
CA ARG A 64 -0.29 6.11 1.92
C ARG A 64 -1.16 5.16 1.11
N THR A 65 -1.63 5.66 -0.02
CA THR A 65 -2.38 4.91 -1.03
C THR A 65 -1.45 4.19 -2.00
N LEU A 66 -1.59 2.87 -2.14
CA LEU A 66 -0.84 2.06 -3.10
C LEU A 66 -1.78 1.21 -3.97
N CYS A 67 -1.41 1.02 -5.24
CA CYS A 67 -1.98 -0.01 -6.08
C CYS A 67 -1.42 -1.39 -5.69
N ARG A 68 -2.07 -2.47 -6.14
CA ARG A 68 -1.63 -3.84 -5.84
C ARG A 68 -0.17 -4.09 -6.25
N ARG A 69 0.27 -3.64 -7.44
CA ARG A 69 1.65 -3.80 -7.91
C ARG A 69 2.65 -3.14 -6.95
N CYS A 70 2.45 -1.87 -6.62
CA CYS A 70 3.37 -1.16 -5.73
C CYS A 70 3.35 -1.75 -4.31
N HIS A 71 2.17 -2.09 -3.79
CA HIS A 71 2.03 -2.69 -2.46
C HIS A 71 2.75 -4.03 -2.33
N VAL A 72 2.61 -4.92 -3.31
CA VAL A 72 3.24 -6.24 -3.29
C VAL A 72 4.76 -6.17 -3.41
N LEU A 73 5.29 -5.17 -4.12
CA LEU A 73 6.72 -5.01 -4.36
C LEU A 73 7.49 -4.30 -3.23
N ARG A 74 6.87 -4.04 -2.08
CA ARG A 74 7.58 -3.48 -0.91
C ARG A 74 8.60 -4.48 -0.35
N ALA A 75 9.79 -4.05 0.07
CA ALA A 75 10.85 -4.97 0.51
C ALA A 75 10.65 -5.55 1.92
N ARG A 76 9.50 -5.29 2.56
CA ARG A 76 9.17 -5.85 3.88
C ARG A 76 8.73 -7.32 3.75
N LYS A 77 9.16 -8.15 4.72
CA LYS A 77 8.79 -9.57 4.80
C LYS A 77 7.27 -9.81 4.79
N SER A 78 6.49 -8.88 5.33
CA SER A 78 5.01 -8.92 5.35
C SER A 78 4.38 -8.96 3.95
N HIS A 79 5.07 -8.43 2.93
CA HIS A 79 4.54 -8.33 1.56
C HIS A 79 4.96 -9.53 0.68
N GLN A 80 6.00 -10.27 1.08
CA GLN A 80 6.51 -11.42 0.33
C GLN A 80 5.47 -12.52 0.12
N GLY A 81 4.56 -12.72 1.08
CA GLY A 81 3.46 -13.70 0.95
C GLY A 81 2.48 -13.40 -0.20
N MET A 82 2.50 -12.19 -0.75
CA MET A 82 1.62 -11.78 -1.85
C MET A 82 2.24 -11.99 -3.24
N ILE A 83 3.54 -12.31 -3.30
CA ILE A 83 4.31 -12.39 -4.56
C ILE A 83 3.78 -13.49 -5.48
N SER A 84 3.60 -14.71 -4.96
CA SER A 84 3.16 -15.87 -5.77
C SER A 84 1.82 -15.59 -6.48
N LYS A 85 0.84 -15.05 -5.74
CA LYS A 85 -0.46 -14.69 -6.33
C LYS A 85 -0.36 -13.52 -7.30
N ALA A 86 0.51 -12.55 -7.04
CA ALA A 86 0.70 -11.42 -7.95
C ALA A 86 1.40 -11.83 -9.26
N LEU A 87 2.30 -12.81 -9.22
CA LEU A 87 2.90 -13.44 -10.39
C LEU A 87 1.86 -14.19 -11.21
N HIS A 88 1.09 -15.07 -10.56
CA HIS A 88 0.00 -15.82 -11.20
C HIS A 88 -0.98 -14.88 -11.90
N ASP A 89 -1.31 -13.75 -11.29
CA ASP A 89 -2.27 -12.79 -11.83
C ASP A 89 -1.67 -11.80 -12.85
N GLY A 90 -0.38 -11.95 -13.19
CA GLY A 90 0.30 -11.05 -14.14
C GLY A 90 0.47 -9.60 -13.65
N ILE A 91 0.30 -9.34 -12.35
CA ILE A 91 0.43 -7.99 -11.77
C ILE A 91 1.90 -7.56 -11.65
N ILE A 92 2.78 -8.53 -11.46
CA ILE A 92 4.24 -8.36 -11.43
C ILE A 92 4.90 -9.38 -12.37
N PRO A 93 6.03 -9.03 -13.00
CA PRO A 93 6.75 -9.94 -13.89
C PRO A 93 7.66 -10.93 -13.12
N PRO A 94 8.13 -12.02 -13.75
CA PRO A 94 9.05 -12.99 -13.11
C PRO A 94 10.34 -12.38 -12.54
N ASN A 95 10.84 -11.28 -13.12
CA ASN A 95 12.00 -10.54 -12.62
C ASN A 95 11.67 -9.55 -11.48
N TRP A 96 10.54 -9.73 -10.78
CA TRP A 96 10.03 -8.85 -9.73
C TRP A 96 11.04 -8.47 -8.64
N ARG A 97 12.04 -9.32 -8.36
CA ARG A 97 13.08 -9.04 -7.35
C ARG A 97 13.85 -7.75 -7.65
N SER A 98 14.06 -7.44 -8.92
CA SER A 98 14.68 -6.18 -9.38
C SER A 98 13.75 -4.96 -9.25
N LEU A 99 12.46 -5.20 -9.02
CA LEU A 99 11.40 -4.20 -8.88
C LEU A 99 10.97 -4.04 -7.42
N VAL A 100 11.67 -4.66 -6.48
CA VAL A 100 11.40 -4.46 -5.06
C VAL A 100 11.88 -3.06 -4.66
N TRP A 101 11.12 -2.39 -3.80
CA TRP A 101 11.42 -1.04 -3.35
C TRP A 101 11.17 -0.90 -1.83
N GLU A 102 11.94 -0.02 -1.20
CA GLU A 102 11.98 0.27 0.27
C GLU A 102 12.42 -0.84 1.24
#